data_AF-A0A1D7Y1K6-F1
#
_entry.id   AF-A0A1D7Y1K6-F1
#
_cell.length_a   1.000
_cell.length_b   1.000
_cell.length_c   1.000
_cell.angle_alpha   90.00
_cell.angle_beta   90.00
_cell.angle_gamma   90.00
#
_symmetry.space_group_name_H-M   'P 1'
#
loop_
_entity.id
_entity.type
_entity.pdbx_description
1 polymer ?
#
loop_
_entity_poly.entity_id
_entity_poly.type
_entity_poly.pdbx_seq_one_letter_code
_entity_poly.pdbx_strand_id
1 'polypeptide(L)' 'MFGIFKKKTPVEKLQDRYKKLMSEWHELSTTNRSASDAKYSEAQGLLDEIDKLNS' A
#
# COMPACT_ATOMS: atom_id res chain seq x y z
N MET A 1 -28.68 -3.17 -11.60
CA MET A 1 -27.53 -4.08 -11.84
C MET A 1 -26.61 -3.97 -10.62
N PHE A 2 -26.97 -4.63 -9.52
CA PHE A 2 -26.19 -4.68 -8.28
C PHE A 2 -25.71 -6.11 -8.08
N GLY A 3 -24.47 -6.27 -7.62
CA GLY A 3 -24.10 -7.50 -6.94
C GLY A 3 -22.76 -8.12 -7.33
N ILE A 4 -21.68 -7.35 -7.37
CA ILE A 4 -20.34 -7.94 -7.28
C ILE A 4 -19.51 -7.14 -6.26
N PHE A 5 -20.00 -7.03 -5.02
CA PHE A 5 -19.10 -6.80 -3.89
C PHE A 5 -18.38 -8.12 -3.60
N LYS A 6 -17.43 -8.49 -4.47
CA LYS A 6 -16.44 -9.50 -4.10
C LYS A 6 -15.71 -8.96 -2.87
N LYS A 7 -15.65 -9.76 -1.80
CA LYS A 7 -14.82 -9.43 -0.65
C LYS A 7 -13.40 -9.28 -1.17
N LYS A 8 -12.79 -8.12 -0.91
CA LYS A 8 -11.40 -7.88 -1.29
C LYS A 8 -10.55 -9.00 -0.73
N THR A 9 -9.76 -9.63 -1.59
CA THR A 9 -8.80 -10.65 -1.17
C THR A 9 -7.81 -10.02 -0.20
N PRO A 10 -7.17 -10.81 0.69
CA PRO A 10 -6.13 -10.29 1.57
C PRO A 10 -5.04 -9.54 0.78
N VAL A 11 -4.66 -10.05 -0.39
CA VAL A 11 -3.71 -9.42 -1.32
C VAL A 11 -4.23 -8.06 -1.81
N GLU A 12 -5.48 -7.96 -2.27
CA GLU A 12 -6.07 -6.69 -2.72
C GLU A 12 -6.10 -5.64 -1.61
N LYS A 13 -6.37 -6.05 -0.35
CA LYS A 13 -6.34 -5.12 0.79
C LYS A 13 -4.95 -4.58 1.06
N LEU A 14 -3.92 -5.41 0.91
CA LEU A 14 -2.53 -4.99 1.08
C LEU A 14 -2.09 -4.09 -0.08
N GLN A 15 -2.47 -4.43 -1.32
CA GLN A 15 -2.21 -3.58 -2.49
C GLN A 15 -2.87 -2.20 -2.37
N ASP A 16 -4.10 -2.13 -1.85
CA ASP A 16 -4.77 -0.85 -1.59
C ASP A 16 -4.03 -0.01 -0.55
N ARG A 17 -3.54 -0.65 0.54
CA ARG A 17 -2.72 0.02 1.55
C ARG A 17 -1.41 0.51 0.98
N TYR A 18 -0.73 -0.32 0.19
CA TYR A 18 0.51 0.05 -0.50
C TYR A 18 0.30 1.28 -1.40
N LYS A 19 -0.76 1.28 -2.21
CA LYS A 19 -1.12 2.43 -3.06
C LYS A 19 -1.33 3.70 -2.26
N LYS A 20 -2.01 3.59 -1.13
CA LYS A 20 -2.28 4.73 -0.26
C LYS A 20 -1.00 5.29 0.36
N LEU A 21 -0.13 4.41 0.89
CA LEU A 21 1.17 4.79 1.43
C LEU A 21 2.07 5.42 0.36
N MET A 22 2.05 4.93 -0.87
CA MET A 22 2.82 5.52 -1.97
C MET A 22 2.30 6.90 -2.39
N SER A 23 0.99 7.11 -2.35
CA SER A 23 0.41 8.45 -2.58
C SER A 23 0.85 9.43 -1.49
N GLU A 24 0.75 9.01 -0.22
CA GLU A 24 1.20 9.80 0.93
C GLU A 24 2.70 10.06 0.89
N TRP A 25 3.51 9.06 0.52
CA TRP A 25 4.96 9.20 0.31
C TRP A 25 5.27 10.27 -0.73
N HIS A 26 4.56 10.27 -1.85
CA HIS A 26 4.77 11.20 -2.96
C HIS A 26 4.42 12.63 -2.54
N GLU A 27 3.29 12.82 -1.87
CA GLU A 27 2.91 14.12 -1.29
C GLU A 27 3.95 14.60 -0.27
N LEU A 28 4.39 13.71 0.63
CA LEU A 28 5.39 14.02 1.66
C LEU A 28 6.80 14.21 1.08
N SER A 29 7.12 13.64 -0.08
CA SER A 29 8.46 13.76 -0.69
C SER A 29 8.84 15.23 -0.96
N THR A 30 7.85 16.07 -1.19
CA THR A 30 8.01 17.50 -1.45
C THR A 30 8.05 18.37 -0.20
N THR A 31 7.46 17.89 0.91
CA THR A 31 7.24 18.69 2.13
C THR A 31 8.07 18.22 3.32
N ASN A 32 8.25 16.90 3.48
CA ASN A 32 8.98 16.30 4.58
C ASN A 32 9.63 14.97 4.17
N ARG A 33 10.93 15.06 3.86
CA ARG A 33 11.74 13.92 3.45
C ARG A 33 11.79 12.79 4.49
N SER A 34 11.91 13.10 5.78
CA SER A 34 11.97 12.07 6.82
C SER A 34 10.65 11.31 6.96
N ALA A 35 9.52 12.03 6.87
CA ALA A 35 8.20 11.39 6.88
C ALA A 35 7.95 10.58 5.61
N SER A 36 8.43 11.06 4.46
CA SER A 36 8.42 10.34 3.20
C SER A 36 9.21 9.03 3.34
N ASP A 37 10.48 9.06 3.75
CA ASP A 37 11.31 7.85 3.89
C ASP A 37 10.67 6.79 4.82
N ALA A 38 10.01 7.22 5.91
CA ALA A 38 9.25 6.32 6.79
C ALA A 38 8.10 5.61 6.06
N LYS A 39 7.30 6.36 5.27
CA LYS A 39 6.19 5.82 4.48
C LYS A 39 6.66 4.87 3.38
N TYR A 40 7.80 5.17 2.77
CA TYR A 40 8.41 4.27 1.78
C TYR A 40 8.80 2.94 2.41
N SER A 41 9.48 2.97 3.56
CA SER A 41 9.84 1.75 4.29
C SER A 41 8.61 0.92 4.69
N GLU A 42 7.52 1.59 5.09
CA GLU A 42 6.26 0.94 5.44
C GLU A 42 5.59 0.29 4.21
N ALA A 43 5.65 0.95 3.05
CA ALA A 43 5.19 0.40 1.78
C ALA A 43 6.04 -0.80 1.32
N GLN A 44 7.35 -0.77 1.55
CA GLN A 44 8.24 -1.87 1.21
C GLN A 44 7.91 -3.14 2.02
N GLY A 45 7.66 -3.01 3.33
CA GLY A 45 7.24 -4.16 4.15
C GLY A 45 5.90 -4.76 3.72
N LEU A 46 5.00 -3.92 3.20
CA LEU A 46 3.73 -4.37 2.61
C LEU A 46 3.91 -5.18 1.33
N LEU A 47 4.90 -4.85 0.49
CA LEU A 47 5.25 -5.67 -0.68
C LEU A 47 5.74 -7.06 -0.25
N ASP A 48 6.57 -7.15 0.79
CA ASP A 48 7.04 -8.44 1.30
C ASP A 48 5.88 -9.30 1.82
N GLU A 49 4.87 -8.70 2.46
CA GLU A 49 3.65 -9.41 2.88
C GLU A 49 2.82 -9.90 1.68
N ILE A 50 2.72 -9.10 0.62
CA ILE A 50 2.03 -9.46 -0.62
C ILE A 50 2.73 -10.62 -1.31
N ASP A 51 4.05 -10.59 -1.40
CA ASP A 51 4.86 -11.64 -2.03
C ASP A 51 4.79 -12.95 -1.24
N LYS A 52 4.77 -12.89 0.10
CA LYS A 52 4.54 -14.06 0.96
C LYS A 52 3.17 -14.70 0.77
N LEU A 53 2.14 -13.91 0.45
CA LEU A 53 0.79 -14.40 0.21
C LEU A 53 0.58 -14.95 -1.21
N ASN A 54 1.45 -14.57 -2.16
CA ASN A 54 1.41 -15.05 -3.54
C ASN A 54 2.36 -16.24 -3.82
N SER A 55 3.26 -16.57 -2.89
CA SER A 55 4.19 -17.73 -2.98
C SER A 55 3.55 -19.05 -2.55
#